data_AF-A0A444ZDP2-F1
#
_entry.id   AF-A0A444ZDP2-F1
#
_cell.length_a   1.000
_cell.length_b   1.000
_cell.length_c   1.000
_cell.angle_alpha   90.00
_cell.angle_beta   90.00
_cell.angle_gamma   90.00
#
_symmetry.space_group_name_H-M   'P 1'
#
loop_
_entity.id
_entity.type
_entity.pdbx_description
1 polymer ?
#
loop_
_entity_poly.entity_id
_entity_poly.type
_entity_poly.pdbx_seq_one_letter_code
_entity_poly.pdbx_strand_id
1 'polypeptide(L)'
;MKFLFLFLFPLILCVVVPTTRAQLLDPFFYKDTCPSLQSTVRQVLLNVSKGPGKDERLFASLIRLHFHDCFVQGCDGSILLNDTASIRSEQLAAPNLDSIRRLDVINLIKENIEKACPGVVSCADIVALAAEVSSEMSNGPTWQVPLGRRDSETASFDLANSDIPGPKSNLPQLISAFQKKGLDMNDLVALSGAHTIGRGRCTLSRRRNCKNNGSKGENVTNLDQITAFEFDNNYYINLQRGDGPFNSDQVLFDTRGAQTINAINLLASNQTLFFEAFKASMIKMSLIEVLVENSSSSPASCFIFHHWNGILIHPPPIPTPIRCSCNYARTPSGSGASKITIIPSKLRCSALPWPLLEASIRCTISGHESRELKERASNFRCGSIYPK
;
A
#
# COMPACT_ATOMS: atom_id res chain seq x y z
N MET A 1 -34.63 80.93 5.19
CA MET A 1 -33.35 80.25 5.51
C MET A 1 -33.58 78.75 5.36
N LYS A 2 -33.00 78.10 4.35
CA LYS A 2 -33.10 76.64 4.14
C LYS A 2 -31.91 75.98 4.84
N PHE A 3 -32.17 75.11 5.81
CA PHE A 3 -31.15 74.28 6.45
C PHE A 3 -30.90 73.03 5.60
N LEU A 4 -29.65 72.85 5.17
CA LEU A 4 -29.17 71.70 4.42
C LEU A 4 -28.64 70.67 5.42
N PHE A 5 -29.34 69.55 5.61
CA PHE A 5 -28.84 68.41 6.40
C PHE A 5 -27.94 67.53 5.51
N LEU A 6 -26.63 67.55 5.77
CA LEU A 6 -25.67 66.62 5.20
C LEU A 6 -25.64 65.34 6.06
N PHE A 7 -26.25 64.27 5.57
CA PHE A 7 -26.09 62.92 6.13
C PHE A 7 -24.75 62.34 5.66
N LEU A 8 -23.79 62.24 6.58
CA LEU A 8 -22.58 61.43 6.40
C LEU A 8 -22.92 59.96 6.66
N PHE A 9 -23.07 59.17 5.59
CA PHE A 9 -23.09 57.71 5.68
C PHE A 9 -21.64 57.21 5.88
N PRO A 10 -21.32 56.45 6.93
CA PRO A 10 -20.00 55.84 7.05
C PRO A 10 -19.91 54.72 6.02
N LEU A 11 -18.92 54.81 5.12
CA LEU A 11 -18.57 53.76 4.17
C LEU A 11 -17.97 52.60 4.98
N ILE A 12 -18.78 51.58 5.30
CA ILE A 12 -18.30 50.34 5.92
C ILE A 12 -17.44 49.63 4.88
N LEU A 13 -16.12 49.76 5.01
CA LEU A 13 -15.15 48.98 4.25
C LEU A 13 -15.20 47.55 4.78
N CYS A 14 -15.95 46.67 4.10
CA CYS A 14 -15.90 45.23 4.33
C CYS A 14 -14.51 44.73 3.92
N VAL A 15 -13.59 44.68 4.87
CA VAL A 15 -12.32 43.95 4.69
C VAL A 15 -12.68 42.46 4.69
N VAL A 16 -12.87 41.90 3.49
CA VAL A 16 -12.93 40.46 3.31
C VAL A 16 -11.52 39.96 3.56
N VAL A 17 -11.21 39.60 4.81
CA VAL A 17 -9.98 38.88 5.12
C VAL A 17 -10.12 37.51 4.45
N PRO A 18 -9.31 37.15 3.45
CA PRO A 18 -9.31 35.79 2.96
C PRO A 18 -8.86 34.90 4.12
N THR A 19 -9.80 34.16 4.71
CA THR A 19 -9.47 33.09 5.63
C THR A 19 -8.73 32.03 4.82
N THR A 20 -7.40 32.05 4.85
CA THR A 20 -6.59 30.90 4.45
C THR A 20 -6.97 29.77 5.40
N ARG A 21 -7.87 28.88 4.98
CA ARG A 21 -8.03 27.61 5.68
C ARG A 21 -6.74 26.85 5.46
N ALA A 22 -5.84 26.88 6.44
CA ALA A 22 -4.88 25.80 6.57
C ALA A 22 -5.74 24.55 6.75
N GLN A 23 -5.85 23.75 5.70
CA GLN A 23 -6.69 22.56 5.72
C GLN A 23 -5.97 21.55 6.60
N LEU A 24 -6.44 21.46 7.85
CA LEU A 24 -5.98 20.46 8.79
C LEU A 24 -6.32 19.09 8.24
N LEU A 25 -5.42 18.13 8.43
CA LEU A 25 -5.71 16.75 8.08
C LEU A 25 -6.89 16.25 8.92
N ASP A 26 -7.87 15.63 8.25
CA ASP A 26 -9.14 15.18 8.83
C ASP A 26 -9.37 13.72 8.41
N PRO A 27 -9.59 12.78 9.34
CA PRO A 27 -9.95 11.41 8.97
C PRO A 27 -11.19 11.28 8.07
N PHE A 28 -12.04 12.31 8.05
CA PHE A 28 -13.24 12.35 7.21
C PHE A 28 -13.09 13.23 5.96
N PHE A 29 -11.87 13.61 5.58
CA PHE A 29 -11.58 14.51 4.45
C PHE A 29 -12.29 14.08 3.15
N TYR A 30 -12.34 12.78 2.86
CA TYR A 30 -12.94 12.23 1.64
C TYR A 30 -14.40 11.76 1.80
N LYS A 31 -15.06 12.03 2.93
CA LYS A 31 -16.40 11.49 3.21
C LYS A 31 -17.44 11.85 2.14
N ASP A 32 -17.35 13.07 1.59
CA ASP A 32 -18.31 13.60 0.62
C ASP A 32 -17.82 13.47 -0.83
N THR A 33 -16.50 13.43 -1.04
CA THR A 33 -15.86 13.44 -2.36
C THR A 33 -15.44 12.05 -2.85
N CYS A 34 -15.15 11.11 -1.94
CA CYS A 34 -14.89 9.71 -2.25
C CYS A 34 -15.33 8.76 -1.13
N PRO A 35 -16.64 8.60 -0.89
CA PRO A 35 -17.18 7.78 0.20
C PRO A 35 -16.81 6.29 0.12
N SER A 36 -16.42 5.80 -1.06
CA SER A 36 -15.98 4.42 -1.26
C SER A 36 -14.50 4.18 -0.97
N LEU A 37 -13.73 5.19 -0.55
CA LEU A 37 -12.27 5.08 -0.40
C LEU A 37 -11.86 3.93 0.54
N GLN A 38 -12.33 3.96 1.79
CA GLN A 38 -11.94 2.98 2.80
C GLN A 38 -12.37 1.55 2.44
N SER A 39 -13.60 1.39 1.92
CA SER A 39 -14.10 0.08 1.49
C SER A 39 -13.33 -0.47 0.30
N THR A 40 -12.94 0.37 -0.66
CA THR A 40 -12.11 -0.03 -1.82
C THR A 40 -10.73 -0.50 -1.38
N VAL A 41 -10.03 0.27 -0.51
CA VAL A 41 -8.72 -0.11 0.03
C VAL A 41 -8.81 -1.49 0.71
N ARG A 42 -9.78 -1.66 1.61
CA ARG A 42 -10.00 -2.94 2.31
C ARG A 42 -10.26 -4.10 1.36
N GLN A 43 -11.10 -3.91 0.34
CA GLN A 43 -11.40 -4.95 -0.63
C GLN A 43 -10.17 -5.36 -1.44
N VAL A 44 -9.36 -4.40 -1.90
CA VAL A 44 -8.11 -4.71 -2.62
C VAL A 44 -7.15 -5.50 -1.73
N LEU A 45 -6.93 -5.05 -0.49
CA LEU A 45 -6.06 -5.75 0.47
C LEU A 45 -6.59 -7.16 0.80
N LEU A 46 -7.89 -7.33 0.96
CA LEU A 46 -8.52 -8.64 1.17
C LEU A 46 -8.28 -9.58 -0.02
N ASN A 47 -8.45 -9.09 -1.24
CA ASN A 47 -8.27 -9.88 -2.44
C ASN A 47 -6.80 -10.30 -2.64
N VAL A 48 -5.85 -9.40 -2.40
CA VAL A 48 -4.41 -9.72 -2.55
C VAL A 48 -3.92 -10.66 -1.42
N SER A 49 -4.44 -10.50 -0.20
CA SER A 49 -4.04 -11.35 0.93
C SER A 49 -4.67 -12.75 0.91
N LYS A 50 -5.88 -12.92 0.35
CA LYS A 50 -6.61 -14.20 0.36
C LYS A 50 -6.78 -14.84 -1.02
N GLY A 51 -6.45 -14.14 -2.09
CA GLY A 51 -6.65 -14.61 -3.47
C GLY A 51 -5.58 -15.60 -3.97
N PRO A 52 -5.69 -16.02 -5.25
CA PRO A 52 -4.67 -16.81 -5.92
C PRO A 52 -3.31 -16.08 -5.88
N GLY A 53 -2.25 -16.76 -5.43
CA GLY A 53 -0.95 -16.12 -5.22
C GLY A 53 -0.86 -15.28 -3.95
N LYS A 54 -1.68 -15.60 -2.93
CA LYS A 54 -1.72 -14.95 -1.61
C LYS A 54 -0.35 -14.49 -1.11
N ASP A 55 -0.33 -13.30 -0.53
CA ASP A 55 0.87 -12.72 0.06
C ASP A 55 0.67 -12.45 1.56
N GLU A 56 1.14 -13.38 2.38
CA GLU A 56 1.07 -13.29 3.85
C GLU A 56 1.92 -12.13 4.40
N ARG A 57 2.81 -11.54 3.59
CA ARG A 57 3.64 -10.39 3.99
C ARG A 57 3.04 -9.04 3.59
N LEU A 58 1.85 -9.03 2.98
CA LEU A 58 1.26 -7.82 2.41
C LEU A 58 1.14 -6.70 3.45
N PHE A 59 0.48 -6.99 4.58
CA PHE A 59 0.16 -5.97 5.59
C PHE A 59 1.42 -5.33 6.19
N ALA A 60 2.40 -6.15 6.58
CA ALA A 60 3.69 -5.66 7.06
C ALA A 60 4.43 -4.79 6.03
N SER A 61 4.28 -5.11 4.74
CA SER A 61 4.92 -4.35 3.65
C SER A 61 4.32 -2.96 3.49
N LEU A 62 3.00 -2.83 3.63
CA LEU A 62 2.28 -1.57 3.49
C LEU A 62 2.48 -0.65 4.71
N ILE A 63 2.52 -1.21 5.93
CA ILE A 63 2.92 -0.47 7.14
C ILE A 63 4.35 0.08 6.98
N ARG A 64 5.28 -0.77 6.51
CA ARG A 64 6.66 -0.35 6.24
C ARG A 64 6.74 0.72 5.15
N LEU A 65 5.95 0.61 4.10
CA LEU A 65 5.92 1.61 3.02
C LEU A 65 5.54 3.00 3.56
N HIS A 66 4.52 3.07 4.43
CA HIS A 66 4.14 4.35 5.05
C HIS A 66 5.21 4.92 5.99
N PHE A 67 5.90 4.08 6.77
CA PHE A 67 7.05 4.52 7.58
C PHE A 67 8.16 5.10 6.69
N HIS A 68 8.51 4.40 5.60
CA HIS A 68 9.57 4.84 4.70
C HIS A 68 9.20 6.12 3.93
N ASP A 69 7.92 6.32 3.59
CA ASP A 69 7.40 7.58 3.04
C ASP A 69 7.62 8.71 4.06
N CYS A 70 6.98 8.62 5.23
CA CYS A 70 7.02 9.69 6.24
C CYS A 70 8.41 10.07 6.75
N PHE A 71 9.37 9.15 6.72
CA PHE A 71 10.74 9.43 7.17
C PHE A 71 11.60 10.15 6.13
N VAL A 72 11.13 10.30 4.90
CA VAL A 72 11.86 10.98 3.81
C VAL A 72 10.97 12.12 3.33
N GLN A 73 11.40 13.37 3.51
CA GLN A 73 10.67 14.58 3.09
C GLN A 73 9.18 14.70 3.50
N GLY A 74 8.71 13.87 4.43
CA GLY A 74 7.35 13.89 4.97
C GLY A 74 6.47 12.79 4.40
N CYS A 75 5.23 12.70 4.86
CA CYS A 75 4.27 11.75 4.29
C CYS A 75 3.66 12.37 3.02
N ASP A 76 4.38 12.32 1.90
CA ASP A 76 4.03 13.03 0.67
C ASP A 76 3.95 12.11 -0.56
N GLY A 77 4.07 10.79 -0.38
CA GLY A 77 4.04 9.83 -1.46
C GLY A 77 5.29 9.84 -2.35
N SER A 78 6.37 10.54 -1.98
CA SER A 78 7.59 10.62 -2.79
C SER A 78 8.24 9.26 -3.05
N ILE A 79 8.10 8.32 -2.10
CA ILE A 79 8.60 6.95 -2.22
C ILE A 79 8.01 6.20 -3.43
N LEU A 80 6.86 6.64 -3.91
CA LEU A 80 6.13 6.05 -5.02
C LEU A 80 6.64 6.52 -6.39
N LEU A 81 7.47 7.56 -6.44
CA LEU A 81 7.98 8.14 -7.68
C LEU A 81 9.09 7.27 -8.27
N ASN A 82 8.89 6.85 -9.51
CA ASN A 82 9.88 6.08 -10.27
C ASN A 82 11.05 6.95 -10.73
N ASP A 83 12.14 6.28 -11.12
CA ASP A 83 13.32 6.93 -11.68
C ASP A 83 12.98 7.54 -13.05
N THR A 84 13.40 8.79 -13.27
CA THR A 84 13.20 9.52 -14.53
C THR A 84 14.45 10.34 -14.87
N ALA A 85 14.44 11.06 -15.99
CA ALA A 85 15.55 11.95 -16.35
C ALA A 85 15.81 13.06 -15.31
N SER A 86 14.80 13.44 -14.52
CA SER A 86 14.87 14.52 -13.52
C SER A 86 14.68 14.07 -12.08
N ILE A 87 14.25 12.83 -11.84
CA ILE A 87 13.99 12.27 -10.50
C ILE A 87 14.86 11.05 -10.31
N ARG A 88 15.72 11.07 -9.28
CA ARG A 88 16.37 9.88 -8.78
C ARG A 88 15.49 9.24 -7.71
N SER A 89 14.93 8.07 -8.01
CA SER A 89 13.92 7.45 -7.15
C SER A 89 14.47 7.03 -5.78
N GLU A 90 13.68 7.26 -4.73
CA GLU A 90 13.91 6.70 -3.40
C GLU A 90 13.90 5.17 -3.39
N GLN A 91 13.19 4.53 -4.33
CA GLN A 91 13.13 3.08 -4.44
C GLN A 91 14.51 2.45 -4.68
N LEU A 92 15.46 3.23 -5.23
CA LEU A 92 16.85 2.82 -5.46
C LEU A 92 17.76 3.02 -4.24
N ALA A 93 17.31 3.72 -3.19
CA ALA A 93 18.10 3.96 -1.98
C ALA A 93 18.34 2.66 -1.20
N ALA A 94 19.44 2.59 -0.44
CA ALA A 94 19.85 1.35 0.23
C ALA A 94 18.79 0.73 1.17
N PRO A 95 17.97 1.51 1.91
CA PRO A 95 16.88 0.93 2.71
C PRO A 95 15.73 0.33 1.88
N ASN A 96 15.59 0.77 0.63
CA ASN A 96 14.45 0.47 -0.26
C ASN A 96 14.78 -0.60 -1.31
N LEU A 97 15.99 -0.54 -1.89
CA LEU A 97 16.41 -1.38 -2.99
C LEU A 97 16.27 -2.88 -2.68
N ASP A 98 15.51 -3.57 -3.53
CA ASP A 98 15.12 -4.99 -3.40
C ASP A 98 14.42 -5.34 -2.06
N SER A 99 13.89 -4.33 -1.35
CA SER A 99 13.47 -4.43 0.06
C SER A 99 12.03 -3.96 0.26
N ILE A 100 11.69 -2.73 -0.13
CA ILE A 100 10.27 -2.31 -0.21
C ILE A 100 9.58 -3.10 -1.31
N ARG A 101 8.27 -3.29 -1.19
CA ARG A 101 7.49 -4.17 -2.07
C ARG A 101 6.03 -3.79 -2.04
N ARG A 102 5.26 -4.37 -2.97
CA ARG A 102 3.80 -4.17 -3.09
C ARG A 102 3.39 -2.76 -3.49
N LEU A 103 4.26 -2.04 -4.20
CA LEU A 103 3.92 -0.82 -4.91
C LEU A 103 2.83 -1.08 -5.97
N ASP A 104 2.80 -2.30 -6.54
CA ASP A 104 1.72 -2.78 -7.43
C ASP A 104 0.34 -2.79 -6.76
N VAL A 105 0.28 -3.00 -5.44
CA VAL A 105 -0.99 -2.98 -4.70
C VAL A 105 -1.47 -1.54 -4.49
N ILE A 106 -0.56 -0.60 -4.23
CA ILE A 106 -0.89 0.83 -4.17
C ILE A 106 -1.46 1.30 -5.53
N ASN A 107 -0.86 0.87 -6.63
CA ASN A 107 -1.39 1.11 -7.97
C ASN A 107 -2.79 0.54 -8.15
N LEU A 108 -3.00 -0.73 -7.77
CA LEU A 108 -4.31 -1.35 -7.91
C LEU A 108 -5.39 -0.62 -7.10
N ILE A 109 -5.05 -0.12 -5.90
CA ILE A 109 -5.94 0.74 -5.12
C ILE A 109 -6.22 2.02 -5.90
N LYS A 110 -5.18 2.74 -6.33
CA LYS A 110 -5.32 4.01 -7.05
C LYS A 110 -6.17 3.86 -8.29
N GLU A 111 -5.94 2.84 -9.11
CA GLU A 111 -6.73 2.56 -10.32
C GLU A 111 -8.21 2.33 -10.02
N ASN A 112 -8.54 1.64 -8.93
CA ASN A 112 -9.93 1.42 -8.53
C ASN A 112 -10.58 2.69 -7.97
N ILE A 113 -9.81 3.50 -7.23
CA ILE A 113 -10.27 4.78 -6.72
C ILE A 113 -10.46 5.80 -7.84
N GLU A 114 -9.57 5.89 -8.82
CA GLU A 114 -9.69 6.80 -9.96
C GLU A 114 -10.91 6.48 -10.83
N LYS A 115 -11.36 5.22 -10.88
CA LYS A 115 -12.62 4.85 -11.55
C LYS A 115 -13.86 5.34 -10.79
N ALA A 116 -13.77 5.44 -9.46
CA ALA A 116 -14.89 5.82 -8.60
C ALA A 116 -14.92 7.34 -8.33
N CYS A 117 -13.76 7.94 -8.14
CA CYS A 117 -13.53 9.30 -7.65
C CYS A 117 -12.35 9.95 -8.40
N PRO A 118 -12.49 10.28 -9.70
CA PRO A 118 -11.37 10.72 -10.53
C PRO A 118 -10.69 11.98 -9.99
N GLY A 119 -9.36 11.93 -9.83
CA GLY A 119 -8.52 13.05 -9.43
C GLY A 119 -8.73 13.55 -7.99
N VAL A 120 -9.41 12.77 -7.14
CA VAL A 120 -9.78 13.20 -5.77
C VAL A 120 -8.75 12.80 -4.73
N VAL A 121 -8.36 11.52 -4.69
CA VAL A 121 -7.60 10.94 -3.57
C VAL A 121 -6.10 10.94 -3.90
N SER A 122 -5.28 11.47 -2.99
CA SER A 122 -3.81 11.46 -3.16
C SER A 122 -3.22 10.08 -2.92
N CYS A 123 -2.05 9.85 -3.49
CA CYS A 123 -1.26 8.64 -3.30
C CYS A 123 -0.70 8.55 -1.88
N ALA A 124 -0.27 9.68 -1.31
CA ALA A 124 0.15 9.80 0.08
C ALA A 124 -0.94 9.31 1.04
N ASP A 125 -2.20 9.71 0.82
CA ASP A 125 -3.32 9.24 1.63
C ASP A 125 -3.68 7.77 1.39
N ILE A 126 -3.52 7.26 0.16
CA ILE A 126 -3.66 5.83 -0.11
C ILE A 126 -2.62 5.02 0.68
N VAL A 127 -1.36 5.46 0.73
CA VAL A 127 -0.29 4.78 1.50
C VAL A 127 -0.60 4.81 2.99
N ALA A 128 -1.01 5.95 3.53
CA ALA A 128 -1.37 6.10 4.94
C ALA A 128 -2.57 5.22 5.34
N LEU A 129 -3.63 5.23 4.53
CA LEU A 129 -4.84 4.42 4.75
C LEU A 129 -4.57 2.93 4.56
N ALA A 130 -3.71 2.55 3.61
CA ALA A 130 -3.30 1.17 3.43
C ALA A 130 -2.55 0.62 4.65
N ALA A 131 -1.77 1.45 5.35
CA ALA A 131 -1.10 1.05 6.60
C ALA A 131 -2.09 0.85 7.76
N GLU A 132 -3.08 1.74 7.92
CA GLU A 132 -4.16 1.58 8.91
C GLU A 132 -4.94 0.28 8.69
N VAL A 133 -5.44 0.08 7.47
CA VAL A 133 -6.21 -1.12 7.11
C VAL A 133 -5.36 -2.38 7.25
N SER A 134 -4.07 -2.30 6.94
CA SER A 134 -3.13 -3.42 7.14
C SER A 134 -2.99 -3.80 8.61
N SER A 135 -2.89 -2.82 9.51
CA SER A 135 -2.84 -3.08 10.96
C SER A 135 -4.08 -3.85 11.42
N GLU A 136 -5.28 -3.33 11.12
CA GLU A 136 -6.55 -3.97 11.48
C GLU A 136 -6.65 -5.40 10.90
N MET A 137 -6.32 -5.56 9.62
CA MET A 137 -6.42 -6.86 8.94
C MET A 137 -5.39 -7.90 9.41
N SER A 138 -4.35 -7.45 10.11
CA SER A 138 -3.39 -8.30 10.84
C SER A 138 -3.73 -8.46 12.33
N ASN A 139 -4.97 -8.17 12.74
CA ASN A 139 -5.45 -8.23 14.13
C ASN A 139 -4.81 -7.20 15.09
N GLY A 140 -4.21 -6.14 14.53
CA GLY A 140 -3.64 -5.03 15.27
C GLY A 140 -4.67 -3.95 15.62
N PRO A 141 -4.22 -2.81 16.17
CA PRO A 141 -5.09 -1.69 16.47
C PRO A 141 -5.60 -1.00 15.20
N THR A 142 -6.80 -0.42 15.31
CA THR A 142 -7.36 0.52 14.32
C THR A 142 -7.27 1.95 14.85
N TRP A 143 -7.00 2.90 13.97
CA TRP A 143 -7.03 4.32 14.28
C TRP A 143 -7.64 5.08 13.11
N GLN A 144 -8.20 6.25 13.38
CA GLN A 144 -8.66 7.13 12.30
C GLN A 144 -7.45 7.88 11.76
N VAL A 145 -6.88 7.42 10.64
CA VAL A 145 -5.75 8.09 10.02
C VAL A 145 -6.19 9.50 9.55
N PRO A 146 -5.49 10.59 9.92
CA PRO A 146 -5.78 11.91 9.35
C PRO A 146 -5.54 11.88 7.84
N LEU A 147 -6.44 12.44 7.02
CA LEU A 147 -6.36 12.45 5.55
C LEU A 147 -6.41 13.90 5.02
N GLY A 148 -6.12 14.09 3.74
CA GLY A 148 -6.02 15.39 3.06
C GLY A 148 -4.60 15.75 2.62
N ARG A 149 -3.67 14.78 2.57
CA ARG A 149 -2.31 14.99 2.08
C ARG A 149 -2.30 15.19 0.58
N ARG A 150 -1.30 15.88 0.06
CA ARG A 150 -1.00 15.99 -1.37
C ARG A 150 0.26 15.22 -1.72
N ASP A 151 0.35 14.87 -2.99
CA ASP A 151 1.48 14.12 -3.53
C ASP A 151 2.64 15.05 -3.86
N SER A 152 3.85 14.57 -3.61
CA SER A 152 5.10 15.22 -3.99
C SER A 152 5.35 15.13 -5.49
N GLU A 153 6.02 16.15 -6.03
CA GLU A 153 6.53 16.15 -7.40
C GLU A 153 8.02 15.75 -7.48
N THR A 154 8.65 15.55 -6.32
CA THR A 154 10.07 15.22 -6.20
C THR A 154 10.27 14.03 -5.27
N ALA A 155 11.33 13.25 -5.51
CA ALA A 155 11.79 12.22 -4.59
C ALA A 155 13.20 12.54 -4.12
N SER A 156 13.57 12.04 -2.95
CA SER A 156 14.89 12.31 -2.38
C SER A 156 15.64 11.02 -2.01
N PHE A 157 16.35 10.47 -3.00
CA PHE A 157 17.28 9.35 -2.81
C PHE A 157 18.29 9.58 -1.67
N ASP A 158 18.83 10.79 -1.55
CA ASP A 158 19.85 11.08 -0.54
C ASP A 158 19.24 11.10 0.87
N LEU A 159 18.10 11.77 1.07
CA LEU A 159 17.37 11.72 2.35
C LEU A 159 16.92 10.30 2.69
N ALA A 160 16.51 9.48 1.73
CA ALA A 160 16.19 8.08 1.99
C ALA A 160 17.40 7.29 2.54
N ASN A 161 18.62 7.60 2.11
CA ASN A 161 19.83 6.97 2.66
C ASN A 161 20.28 7.55 4.00
N SER A 162 19.95 8.81 4.32
CA SER A 162 20.39 9.47 5.55
C SER A 162 19.39 9.40 6.70
N ASP A 163 18.09 9.42 6.41
CA ASP A 163 17.05 9.65 7.42
C ASP A 163 16.36 8.36 7.88
N ILE A 164 16.37 7.31 7.04
CA ILE A 164 15.79 6.02 7.41
C ILE A 164 16.80 5.25 8.28
N PRO A 165 16.46 4.94 9.55
CA PRO A 165 17.37 4.22 10.42
C PRO A 165 17.62 2.78 9.93
N GLY A 166 18.89 2.37 9.95
CA GLY A 166 19.29 1.03 9.51
C GLY A 166 19.13 -0.04 10.60
N PRO A 167 19.06 -1.34 10.24
CA PRO A 167 18.89 -2.46 11.17
C PRO A 167 20.10 -2.72 12.09
N LYS A 168 21.22 -2.05 11.82
CA LYS A 168 22.47 -2.09 12.61
C LYS A 168 22.70 -0.85 13.47
N SER A 169 21.71 0.06 13.53
CA SER A 169 21.82 1.30 14.29
C SER A 169 21.87 1.02 15.78
N ASN A 170 22.72 1.75 16.51
CA ASN A 170 22.71 1.75 17.96
C ASN A 170 21.60 2.65 18.52
N LEU A 171 21.35 2.58 19.83
CA LEU A 171 20.25 3.33 20.45
C LEU A 171 20.36 4.85 20.25
N PRO A 172 21.52 5.52 20.44
CA PRO A 172 21.64 6.96 20.15
C PRO A 172 21.31 7.34 18.70
N GLN A 173 21.70 6.51 17.71
CA GLN A 173 21.36 6.73 16.31
C GLN A 173 19.85 6.63 16.06
N LEU A 174 19.19 5.64 16.66
CA LEU A 174 17.74 5.47 16.57
C LEU A 174 16.99 6.65 17.17
N ILE A 175 17.38 7.06 18.39
CA ILE A 175 16.78 8.23 19.07
C ILE A 175 16.96 9.48 18.21
N SER A 176 18.17 9.72 17.68
CA SER A 176 18.45 10.90 16.86
C SER A 176 17.63 10.92 15.56
N ALA A 177 17.46 9.76 14.91
CA ALA A 177 16.67 9.64 13.68
C ALA A 177 15.19 9.96 13.92
N PHE A 178 14.61 9.47 15.01
CA PHE A 178 13.21 9.74 15.37
C PHE A 178 13.02 11.19 15.84
N GLN A 179 13.93 11.72 16.65
CA GLN A 179 13.89 13.12 17.09
C GLN A 179 13.99 14.11 15.93
N LYS A 180 14.77 13.79 14.87
CA LYS A 180 14.82 14.58 13.63
C LYS A 180 13.45 14.71 12.97
N LYS A 181 12.56 13.74 13.20
CA LYS A 181 11.17 13.73 12.70
C LYS A 181 10.14 14.19 13.73
N GLY A 182 10.59 14.77 14.84
CA GLY A 182 9.70 15.21 15.93
C GLY A 182 9.06 14.08 16.74
N LEU A 183 9.59 12.86 16.63
CA LEU A 183 9.12 11.68 17.36
C LEU A 183 10.02 11.44 18.59
N ASP A 184 9.39 11.13 19.73
CA ASP A 184 10.09 10.90 20.99
C ASP A 184 10.52 9.44 21.19
N MET A 185 11.08 9.13 22.35
CA MET A 185 11.53 7.77 22.68
C MET A 185 10.36 6.77 22.80
N ASN A 186 9.19 7.21 23.27
CA ASN A 186 8.01 6.35 23.34
C ASN A 186 7.51 6.04 21.93
N ASP A 187 7.56 7.02 21.03
CA ASP A 187 7.22 6.84 19.62
C ASP A 187 8.17 5.84 18.95
N LEU A 188 9.49 5.94 19.22
CA LEU A 188 10.49 4.96 18.78
C LEU A 188 10.14 3.54 19.25
N VAL A 189 9.89 3.36 20.55
CA VAL A 189 9.59 2.03 21.10
C VAL A 189 8.28 1.47 20.54
N ALA A 190 7.23 2.30 20.49
CA ALA A 190 5.92 1.89 20.01
C ALA A 190 5.98 1.52 18.52
N LEU A 191 6.53 2.38 17.66
CA LEU A 191 6.61 2.14 16.21
C LEU A 191 7.51 0.95 15.86
N SER A 192 8.55 0.69 16.67
CA SER A 192 9.37 -0.53 16.51
C SER A 192 8.55 -1.82 16.70
N GLY A 193 7.44 -1.75 17.43
CA GLY A 193 6.46 -2.84 17.56
C GLY A 193 5.87 -3.33 16.25
N ALA A 194 5.94 -2.56 15.15
CA ALA A 194 5.55 -3.03 13.82
C ALA A 194 6.37 -4.25 13.35
N HIS A 195 7.56 -4.48 13.91
CA HIS A 195 8.36 -5.68 13.67
C HIS A 195 7.77 -6.96 14.29
N THR A 196 6.60 -6.89 14.93
CA THR A 196 5.83 -8.08 15.33
C THR A 196 5.29 -8.89 14.14
N ILE A 197 5.18 -8.28 12.95
CA ILE A 197 4.82 -8.98 11.71
C ILE A 197 5.84 -8.76 10.60
N GLY A 198 5.79 -9.62 9.58
CA GLY A 198 6.59 -9.45 8.36
C GLY A 198 7.92 -10.18 8.40
N ARG A 199 8.83 -9.81 7.48
CA ARG A 199 10.12 -10.52 7.30
C ARG A 199 11.28 -9.59 7.05
N GLY A 200 12.45 -10.01 7.50
CA GLY A 200 13.75 -9.38 7.26
C GLY A 200 14.69 -10.29 6.48
N ARG A 201 15.65 -9.70 5.76
CA ARG A 201 16.74 -10.46 5.12
C ARG A 201 17.63 -11.10 6.18
N CYS A 202 18.02 -12.35 5.97
CA CYS A 202 18.92 -13.06 6.88
C CYS A 202 20.26 -12.35 7.09
N THR A 203 20.77 -11.67 6.06
CA THR A 203 22.03 -10.89 6.13
C THR A 203 21.99 -9.72 7.11
N LEU A 204 20.80 -9.27 7.49
CA LEU A 204 20.57 -8.19 8.45
C LEU A 204 20.18 -8.71 9.83
N SER A 205 19.72 -9.96 9.92
CA SER A 205 19.21 -10.54 11.16
C SER A 205 20.34 -10.90 12.14
N ARG A 206 20.05 -10.78 13.43
CA ARG A 206 20.91 -11.29 14.52
C ARG A 206 20.90 -12.82 14.64
N ARG A 207 19.95 -13.49 14.01
CA ARG A 207 19.74 -14.94 14.17
C ARG A 207 20.80 -15.73 13.40
N ARG A 208 21.66 -16.44 14.15
CA ARG A 208 22.76 -17.25 13.58
C ARG A 208 22.27 -18.36 12.65
N ASN A 209 21.10 -18.95 12.94
CA ASN A 209 20.51 -20.04 12.18
C ASN A 209 19.30 -19.56 11.39
N CYS A 210 19.49 -18.53 10.56
CA CYS A 210 18.46 -18.08 9.63
C CYS A 210 18.17 -19.20 8.62
N LYS A 211 17.22 -20.08 8.97
CA LYS A 211 16.72 -21.13 8.08
C LYS A 211 15.83 -20.44 7.05
N ASN A 212 16.06 -20.72 5.77
CA ASN A 212 15.25 -20.24 4.66
C ASN A 212 13.79 -20.72 4.85
N ASN A 213 12.99 -19.97 5.60
CA ASN A 213 11.55 -20.21 5.72
C ASN A 213 10.79 -19.59 4.53
N GLY A 214 11.51 -19.19 3.47
CA GLY A 214 10.96 -18.71 2.21
C GLY A 214 10.53 -19.85 1.31
N SER A 215 9.35 -19.70 0.72
CA SER A 215 8.95 -20.38 -0.53
C SER A 215 10.12 -20.24 -1.52
N LYS A 216 10.72 -21.38 -1.92
CA LYS A 216 11.79 -21.51 -2.94
C LYS A 216 12.62 -20.24 -3.22
N GLY A 217 13.68 -20.01 -2.46
CA GLY A 217 14.80 -19.15 -2.87
C GLY A 217 14.94 -17.78 -2.18
N GLU A 218 13.99 -17.35 -1.34
CA GLU A 218 14.17 -16.10 -0.57
C GLU A 218 14.98 -16.31 0.73
N ASN A 219 16.10 -15.60 0.86
CA ASN A 219 16.97 -15.60 2.06
C ASN A 219 16.42 -14.64 3.15
N VAL A 220 15.20 -14.91 3.61
CA VAL A 220 14.44 -14.09 4.57
C VAL A 220 13.95 -14.91 5.76
N THR A 221 13.72 -14.24 6.89
CA THR A 221 13.12 -14.82 8.10
C THR A 221 12.04 -13.92 8.67
N ASN A 222 11.07 -14.51 9.37
CA ASN A 222 10.02 -13.74 10.04
C ASN A 222 10.64 -12.83 11.11
N LEU A 223 10.12 -11.62 11.27
CA LEU A 223 10.62 -10.70 12.30
C LEU A 223 10.25 -11.23 13.69
N ASP A 224 8.99 -11.63 13.88
CA ASP A 224 8.54 -12.47 14.98
C ASP A 224 8.51 -13.96 14.57
N GLN A 225 9.11 -14.84 15.38
CA GLN A 225 9.14 -16.28 15.12
C GLN A 225 7.98 -17.04 15.78
N ILE A 226 7.26 -16.40 16.71
CA ILE A 226 6.15 -16.98 17.45
C ILE A 226 4.85 -16.71 16.69
N THR A 227 4.59 -15.45 16.34
CA THR A 227 3.35 -15.01 15.67
C THR A 227 3.64 -14.15 14.44
N ALA A 228 4.33 -14.72 13.45
CA ALA A 228 4.87 -14.02 12.26
C ALA A 228 3.90 -13.14 11.44
N PHE A 229 2.59 -13.33 11.59
CA PHE A 229 1.53 -12.65 10.84
C PHE A 229 0.44 -12.02 11.72
N GLU A 230 0.56 -12.11 13.05
CA GLU A 230 -0.38 -11.50 13.98
C GLU A 230 0.26 -10.24 14.57
N PHE A 231 -0.47 -9.14 14.54
CA PHE A 231 0.00 -7.87 15.08
C PHE A 231 -0.28 -7.85 16.59
N ASP A 232 0.69 -8.26 17.39
CA ASP A 232 0.56 -8.42 18.84
C ASP A 232 1.80 -7.89 19.59
N ASN A 233 1.85 -8.07 20.91
CA ASN A 233 2.98 -7.60 21.72
C ASN A 233 4.11 -8.63 21.89
N ASN A 234 4.12 -9.76 21.15
CA ASN A 234 5.19 -10.76 21.22
C ASN A 234 6.54 -10.17 20.79
N TYR A 235 6.56 -9.15 19.92
CA TYR A 235 7.77 -8.37 19.63
C TYR A 235 8.53 -7.98 20.91
N TYR A 236 7.84 -7.38 21.90
CA TYR A 236 8.48 -6.93 23.14
C TYR A 236 8.91 -8.08 24.03
N ILE A 237 8.12 -9.17 24.08
CA ILE A 237 8.45 -10.39 24.80
C ILE A 237 9.73 -11.03 24.22
N ASN A 238 9.90 -10.98 22.89
CA ASN A 238 11.10 -11.45 22.21
C ASN A 238 12.32 -10.60 22.57
N LEU A 239 12.18 -9.28 22.70
CA LEU A 239 13.28 -8.41 23.15
C LEU A 239 13.76 -8.80 24.55
N GLN A 240 12.84 -9.08 25.48
CA GLN A 240 13.16 -9.51 26.84
C GLN A 240 13.95 -10.83 26.90
N ARG A 241 13.81 -11.68 25.88
CA ARG A 241 14.50 -12.97 25.75
C ARG A 241 15.82 -12.89 25.01
N GLY A 242 16.19 -11.72 24.48
CA GLY A 242 17.37 -11.55 23.63
C GLY A 242 17.14 -11.89 22.15
N ASP A 243 15.88 -12.15 21.76
CA ASP A 243 15.47 -12.70 20.46
C ASP A 243 15.04 -11.62 19.43
N GLY A 244 15.36 -10.35 19.70
CA GLY A 244 15.11 -9.23 18.79
C GLY A 244 15.71 -9.48 17.38
N PRO A 245 14.92 -9.28 16.31
CA PRO A 245 15.29 -9.73 14.97
C PRO A 245 16.51 -9.03 14.39
N PHE A 246 16.68 -7.73 14.67
CA PHE A 246 17.82 -6.92 14.27
C PHE A 246 18.58 -6.32 15.46
N ASN A 247 19.76 -5.75 15.20
CA ASN A 247 20.52 -5.03 16.23
C ASN A 247 19.76 -3.80 16.72
N SER A 248 19.15 -3.05 15.80
CA SER A 248 18.29 -1.91 16.13
C SER A 248 17.12 -2.25 17.05
N ASP A 249 16.62 -3.48 17.01
CA ASP A 249 15.57 -3.94 17.95
C ASP A 249 16.16 -4.24 19.32
N GLN A 250 17.19 -5.07 19.36
CA GLN A 250 17.69 -5.57 20.63
C GLN A 250 18.33 -4.46 21.46
N VAL A 251 18.97 -3.47 20.84
CA VAL A 251 19.56 -2.34 21.58
C VAL A 251 18.53 -1.53 22.35
N LEU A 252 17.24 -1.61 22.01
CA LEU A 252 16.17 -0.96 22.79
C LEU A 252 16.03 -1.59 24.19
N PHE A 253 16.39 -2.87 24.38
CA PHE A 253 16.32 -3.56 25.67
C PHE A 253 17.69 -3.83 26.30
N ASP A 254 18.72 -4.11 25.49
CA ASP A 254 20.05 -4.50 25.99
C ASP A 254 20.92 -3.29 26.39
N THR A 255 20.55 -2.06 26.01
CA THR A 255 21.34 -0.88 26.37
C THR A 255 21.16 -0.54 27.84
N ARG A 256 22.19 -0.80 28.65
CA ARG A 256 22.17 -0.59 30.10
C ARG A 256 21.77 0.85 30.46
N GLY A 257 20.75 0.97 31.32
CA GLY A 257 20.27 2.27 31.81
C GLY A 257 19.40 3.05 30.82
N ALA A 258 19.09 2.48 29.64
CA ALA A 258 18.20 3.11 28.68
C ALA A 258 16.77 3.21 29.20
N GLN A 259 16.14 4.36 28.99
CA GLN A 259 14.74 4.60 29.37
C GLN A 259 13.75 3.73 28.58
N THR A 260 14.16 3.25 27.40
CA THR A 260 13.40 2.33 26.54
C THR A 260 13.04 1.01 27.24
N ILE A 261 13.87 0.55 28.19
CA ILE A 261 13.63 -0.71 28.94
C ILE A 261 12.30 -0.68 29.68
N ASN A 262 11.96 0.45 30.31
CA ASN A 262 10.72 0.58 31.07
C ASN A 262 9.49 0.54 30.14
N ALA A 263 9.56 1.23 29.00
CA ALA A 263 8.52 1.19 28.00
C ALA A 263 8.33 -0.24 27.45
N ILE A 264 9.41 -0.93 27.08
CA ILE A 264 9.35 -2.32 26.58
C ILE A 264 8.70 -3.26 27.60
N ASN A 265 9.10 -3.20 28.88
CA ASN A 265 8.51 -4.04 29.92
C ASN A 265 7.01 -3.81 30.06
N LEU A 266 6.60 -2.55 29.99
CA LEU A 266 5.20 -2.16 30.09
C LEU A 266 4.39 -2.68 28.88
N LEU A 267 4.89 -2.48 27.65
CA LEU A 267 4.22 -2.93 26.42
C LEU A 267 4.22 -4.47 26.29
N ALA A 268 5.26 -5.17 26.76
CA ALA A 268 5.30 -6.63 26.83
C ALA A 268 4.24 -7.19 27.80
N SER A 269 3.96 -6.49 28.89
CA SER A 269 2.98 -6.93 29.90
C SER A 269 1.52 -6.62 29.53
N ASN A 270 1.28 -5.70 28.59
CA ASN A 270 -0.05 -5.16 28.31
C ASN A 270 -0.22 -4.83 26.82
N GLN A 271 -0.86 -5.75 26.09
CA GLN A 271 -1.14 -5.58 24.66
C GLN A 271 -2.03 -4.37 24.37
N THR A 272 -3.02 -4.09 25.22
CA THR A 272 -3.90 -2.91 25.06
C THR A 272 -3.07 -1.63 25.10
N LEU A 273 -2.11 -1.53 26.02
CA LEU A 273 -1.26 -0.36 26.09
C LEU A 273 -0.29 -0.25 24.91
N PHE A 274 0.22 -1.38 24.40
CA PHE A 274 0.97 -1.38 23.14
C PHE A 274 0.12 -0.82 22.01
N PHE A 275 -1.11 -1.31 21.86
CA PHE A 275 -2.02 -0.88 20.80
C PHE A 275 -2.34 0.62 20.86
N GLU A 276 -2.59 1.17 22.06
CA GLU A 276 -2.80 2.61 22.23
C GLU A 276 -1.54 3.43 21.92
N ALA A 277 -0.37 2.99 22.39
CA ALA A 277 0.89 3.66 22.09
C ALA A 277 1.22 3.61 20.58
N PHE A 278 1.00 2.47 19.93
CA PHE A 278 1.22 2.30 18.50
C PHE A 278 0.30 3.21 17.69
N LYS A 279 -1.00 3.22 18.00
CA LYS A 279 -1.98 4.13 17.37
C LYS A 279 -1.57 5.59 17.51
N ALA A 280 -1.23 6.04 18.71
CA ALA A 280 -0.83 7.44 18.95
C ALA A 280 0.42 7.80 18.13
N SER A 281 1.40 6.89 18.08
CA SER A 281 2.65 7.10 17.37
C SER A 281 2.47 7.06 15.84
N MET A 282 1.60 6.18 15.33
CA MET A 282 1.23 6.14 13.90
C MET A 282 0.53 7.43 13.47
N ILE A 283 -0.37 7.97 14.30
CA ILE A 283 -0.99 9.27 14.04
C ILE A 283 0.09 10.36 14.00
N LYS A 284 0.96 10.47 15.01
CA LYS A 284 2.05 11.46 15.01
C LYS A 284 2.95 11.33 13.77
N MET A 285 3.38 10.12 13.44
CA MET A 285 4.21 9.84 12.27
C MET A 285 3.51 10.29 10.97
N SER A 286 2.21 10.03 10.85
CA SER A 286 1.42 10.42 9.68
C SER A 286 1.31 11.93 9.46
N LEU A 287 1.68 12.76 10.45
CA LEU A 287 1.62 14.22 10.40
C LEU A 287 2.97 14.88 10.05
N ILE A 288 4.03 14.08 9.79
CA ILE A 288 5.36 14.61 9.47
C ILE A 288 5.33 15.34 8.12
N GLU A 289 5.68 16.63 8.13
CA GLU A 289 6.00 17.48 6.95
C GLU A 289 5.01 17.37 5.78
N VAL A 290 3.72 17.21 6.08
CA VAL A 290 2.68 16.95 5.08
C VAL A 290 2.40 18.13 4.13
N LEU A 291 2.16 17.82 2.86
CA LEU A 291 1.70 18.78 1.85
C LEU A 291 0.16 18.91 1.88
N VAL A 292 -0.37 20.15 1.86
CA VAL A 292 -1.82 20.47 1.89
C VAL A 292 -2.18 21.52 0.82
N GLU A 293 -3.46 21.73 0.48
CA GLU A 293 -3.98 22.51 -0.68
C GLU A 293 -3.32 23.87 -1.02
N ASN A 294 -2.69 24.57 -0.07
CA ASN A 294 -1.95 25.81 -0.37
C ASN A 294 -0.52 25.56 -0.90
N SER A 295 -0.08 24.31 -1.05
CA SER A 295 1.16 23.91 -1.69
C SER A 295 0.92 23.74 -3.20
N SER A 296 1.86 24.20 -4.03
CA SER A 296 1.76 24.27 -5.49
C SER A 296 1.86 22.90 -6.21
N SER A 297 1.28 21.84 -5.65
CA SER A 297 1.39 20.47 -6.17
C SER A 297 0.28 20.12 -7.17
N SER A 298 0.66 19.50 -8.29
CA SER A 298 -0.21 19.07 -9.39
C SER A 298 -1.19 17.94 -8.99
N PRO A 299 -2.22 17.63 -9.80
CA PRO A 299 -3.20 16.58 -9.52
C PRO A 299 -2.58 15.19 -9.38
N ALA A 300 -3.13 14.41 -8.47
CA ALA A 300 -2.66 13.12 -7.96
C ALA A 300 -2.50 12.03 -9.04
N SER A 301 -1.33 11.96 -9.67
CA SER A 301 -0.92 10.79 -10.43
C SER A 301 0.20 10.09 -9.67
N CYS A 302 -0.08 8.94 -9.07
CA CYS A 302 0.97 8.14 -8.46
C CYS A 302 1.89 7.73 -9.61
N PHE A 303 3.08 8.30 -9.73
CA PHE A 303 4.02 7.94 -10.80
C PHE A 303 4.68 6.58 -10.54
N ILE A 304 3.90 5.57 -10.13
CA ILE A 304 4.31 4.19 -9.91
C ILE A 304 4.19 3.39 -11.23
N PHE A 305 3.85 4.01 -12.37
CA PHE A 305 3.80 3.30 -13.65
C PHE A 305 5.23 2.99 -14.15
N HIS A 306 5.78 1.86 -13.74
CA HIS A 306 6.74 1.13 -14.57
C HIS A 306 5.92 0.42 -15.67
N HIS A 307 6.15 0.72 -16.95
CA HIS A 307 7.16 0.02 -17.76
C HIS A 307 7.21 -1.48 -17.48
N TRP A 308 6.24 -2.22 -18.01
CA TRP A 308 6.49 -3.60 -18.43
C TRP A 308 6.93 -3.57 -19.90
N ASN A 309 8.20 -3.88 -20.17
CA ASN A 309 8.78 -4.08 -21.51
C ASN A 309 8.73 -2.89 -22.50
N GLY A 310 8.92 -1.65 -22.05
CA GLY A 310 9.21 -0.52 -22.95
C GLY A 310 8.06 -0.10 -23.90
N ILE A 311 6.81 -0.43 -23.58
CA ILE A 311 5.63 0.06 -24.31
C ILE A 311 4.82 0.99 -23.41
N LEU A 312 4.55 2.21 -23.90
CA LEU A 312 3.60 3.15 -23.30
C LEU A 312 2.21 2.52 -23.27
N ILE A 313 1.71 2.20 -22.07
CA ILE A 313 0.30 1.84 -21.90
C ILE A 313 -0.42 3.11 -21.44
N HIS A 314 -1.01 3.84 -22.40
CA HIS A 314 -2.11 4.74 -22.07
C HIS A 314 -3.22 3.93 -21.40
N PRO A 315 -4.05 4.53 -20.52
CA PRO A 315 -5.22 3.84 -19.98
C PRO A 315 -5.97 3.20 -21.15
N PRO A 316 -6.26 1.87 -21.10
CA PRO A 316 -6.93 1.24 -22.20
C PRO A 316 -8.27 1.95 -22.41
N PRO A 317 -8.66 2.25 -23.65
CA PRO A 317 -10.03 2.66 -23.90
C PRO A 317 -10.94 1.58 -23.32
N ILE A 318 -12.03 2.05 -22.69
CA ILE A 318 -13.17 1.28 -22.15
C ILE A 318 -13.24 -0.11 -22.80
N PRO A 319 -13.19 -1.22 -22.04
CA PRO A 319 -12.90 -2.53 -22.60
C PRO A 319 -13.89 -2.89 -23.71
N THR A 320 -13.36 -2.98 -24.94
CA THR A 320 -14.02 -3.72 -26.01
C THR A 320 -14.10 -5.19 -25.59
N PRO A 321 -15.23 -5.90 -25.81
CA PRO A 321 -15.36 -7.29 -25.41
C PRO A 321 -14.28 -8.17 -26.04
N ILE A 322 -13.55 -8.92 -25.21
CA ILE A 322 -12.52 -9.89 -25.63
C ILE A 322 -13.20 -10.98 -26.47
N ARG A 323 -12.80 -11.13 -27.74
CA ARG A 323 -13.24 -12.23 -28.61
C ARG A 323 -12.22 -13.36 -28.55
N CYS A 324 -12.62 -14.53 -28.04
CA CYS A 324 -11.85 -15.77 -28.19
C CYS A 324 -12.53 -16.68 -29.21
N SER A 325 -11.74 -17.31 -30.07
CA SER A 325 -12.23 -18.28 -31.06
C SER A 325 -11.96 -19.71 -30.57
N CYS A 326 -13.02 -20.52 -30.54
CA CYS A 326 -12.96 -21.96 -30.22
C CYS A 326 -12.87 -22.77 -31.53
N ASN A 327 -11.82 -23.57 -31.72
CA ASN A 327 -11.75 -24.53 -32.83
C ASN A 327 -12.47 -25.85 -32.43
N TYR A 328 -13.31 -26.39 -33.31
CA TYR A 328 -13.97 -27.67 -33.12
C TYR A 328 -13.69 -28.63 -34.29
N ALA A 329 -13.81 -29.93 -34.05
CA ALA A 329 -13.72 -30.96 -35.07
C ALA A 329 -15.02 -31.77 -35.15
N ARG A 330 -15.43 -32.13 -36.37
CA ARG A 330 -16.51 -33.10 -36.60
C ARG A 330 -15.92 -34.51 -36.64
N THR A 331 -16.47 -35.40 -35.82
CA THR A 331 -16.25 -36.84 -35.97
C THR A 331 -17.53 -37.46 -36.53
N PRO A 332 -17.46 -38.23 -37.63
CA PRO A 332 -18.60 -38.98 -38.12
C PRO A 332 -19.06 -39.99 -37.07
N SER A 333 -20.35 -40.02 -36.76
CA SER A 333 -20.96 -41.09 -35.96
C SER A 333 -21.81 -41.95 -36.89
N GLY A 334 -21.68 -43.28 -36.76
CA GLY A 334 -22.30 -44.28 -37.65
C GLY A 334 -23.83 -44.33 -37.64
N SER A 335 -24.49 -43.38 -36.97
CA SER A 335 -25.96 -43.23 -36.93
C SER A 335 -26.49 -42.05 -37.78
N GLY A 336 -25.68 -41.48 -38.68
CA GLY A 336 -26.09 -40.37 -39.54
C GLY A 336 -26.14 -39.00 -38.85
N ALA A 337 -25.91 -38.92 -37.54
CA ALA A 337 -25.72 -37.68 -36.81
C ALA A 337 -24.22 -37.34 -36.68
N SER A 338 -23.82 -36.11 -37.02
CA SER A 338 -22.46 -35.62 -36.80
C SER A 338 -22.23 -35.34 -35.31
N LYS A 339 -21.24 -35.96 -34.67
CA LYS A 339 -20.85 -35.60 -33.30
C LYS A 339 -19.80 -34.49 -33.35
N ILE A 340 -20.12 -33.31 -32.79
CA ILE A 340 -19.17 -32.20 -32.67
C ILE A 340 -18.41 -32.39 -31.36
N THR A 341 -17.09 -32.55 -31.44
CA THR A 341 -16.21 -32.59 -30.26
C THR A 341 -15.44 -31.29 -30.20
N ILE A 342 -15.65 -30.52 -29.13
CA ILE A 342 -14.87 -29.30 -28.85
C ILE A 342 -13.52 -29.76 -28.30
N ILE A 343 -12.43 -29.39 -28.95
CA ILE A 343 -11.07 -29.78 -28.55
C ILE A 343 -10.53 -28.69 -27.61
N PRO A 344 -10.25 -28.99 -26.32
CA PRO A 344 -9.84 -27.97 -25.35
C PRO A 344 -8.49 -27.29 -25.66
N SER A 345 -7.64 -27.92 -26.49
CA SER A 345 -6.21 -27.59 -26.57
C SER A 345 -5.84 -26.37 -27.44
N LYS A 346 -6.79 -25.63 -28.03
CA LYS A 346 -6.49 -24.43 -28.83
C LYS A 346 -7.56 -23.34 -28.70
N LEU A 347 -7.75 -22.79 -27.49
CA LEU A 347 -8.26 -21.42 -27.37
C LEU A 347 -7.15 -20.46 -27.84
N ARG A 348 -7.42 -19.62 -28.83
CA ARG A 348 -6.59 -18.44 -29.12
C ARG A 348 -7.35 -17.21 -28.66
N CYS A 349 -6.86 -16.57 -27.59
CA CYS A 349 -7.24 -15.22 -27.21
C CYS A 349 -6.06 -14.29 -27.55
N SER A 350 -6.32 -13.04 -27.92
CA SER A 350 -5.27 -12.01 -28.00
C SER A 350 -4.57 -11.91 -26.64
N ALA A 351 -3.23 -11.90 -26.63
CA ALA A 351 -2.41 -12.01 -25.43
C ALA A 351 -2.81 -10.98 -24.35
N LEU A 352 -3.11 -11.47 -23.14
CA LEU A 352 -3.36 -10.63 -21.97
C LEU A 352 -2.05 -10.43 -21.19
N PRO A 353 -1.70 -9.21 -20.76
CA PRO A 353 -0.84 -9.03 -19.60
C PRO A 353 -1.59 -9.44 -18.32
N TRP A 354 -0.90 -10.19 -17.46
CA TRP A 354 -1.41 -10.80 -16.23
C TRP A 354 -1.31 -9.81 -15.04
N PRO A 355 -2.16 -9.88 -13.97
CA PRO A 355 -3.39 -10.67 -13.79
C PRO A 355 -4.65 -9.80 -13.83
N LEU A 356 -5.61 -10.15 -14.69
CA LEU A 356 -7.03 -9.89 -14.40
C LEU A 356 -7.65 -11.19 -13.87
N LEU A 357 -8.15 -11.13 -12.63
CA LEU A 357 -9.03 -12.14 -12.07
C LEU A 357 -10.36 -12.12 -12.86
N GLU A 358 -10.74 -13.29 -13.37
CA GLU A 358 -12.07 -13.60 -13.94
C GLU A 358 -12.56 -12.74 -15.13
N ALA A 359 -12.04 -13.01 -16.33
CA ALA A 359 -12.78 -12.68 -17.55
C ALA A 359 -13.79 -13.81 -17.86
N SER A 360 -15.08 -13.49 -17.95
CA SER A 360 -16.08 -14.39 -18.53
C SER A 360 -15.84 -14.51 -20.04
N ILE A 361 -15.13 -15.55 -20.48
CA ILE A 361 -14.84 -15.79 -21.90
C ILE A 361 -16.09 -16.39 -22.55
N ARG A 362 -16.75 -15.65 -23.45
CA ARG A 362 -17.81 -16.19 -24.32
C ARG A 362 -17.21 -16.67 -25.64
N CYS A 363 -17.28 -17.98 -25.92
CA CYS A 363 -16.99 -18.49 -27.25
C CYS A 363 -18.20 -18.28 -28.18
N THR A 364 -17.95 -17.79 -29.40
CA THR A 364 -18.95 -17.68 -30.47
C THR A 364 -18.60 -18.65 -31.59
N ILE A 365 -19.58 -19.43 -32.06
CA ILE A 365 -19.42 -20.32 -33.23
C ILE A 365 -19.94 -19.58 -34.47
N SER A 366 -19.11 -19.44 -35.50
CA SER A 366 -19.48 -18.83 -36.78
C SER A 366 -19.94 -19.90 -37.80
N GLY A 367 -21.17 -19.79 -38.31
CA GLY A 367 -21.71 -20.67 -39.35
C GLY A 367 -23.25 -20.81 -39.34
N HIS A 368 -23.81 -21.47 -40.37
CA HIS A 368 -25.20 -21.93 -40.46
C HIS A 368 -25.42 -23.15 -39.53
N GLU A 369 -25.35 -22.94 -38.23
CA GLU A 369 -25.62 -23.97 -37.22
C GLU A 369 -26.94 -23.69 -36.48
N SER A 370 -27.56 -24.75 -35.96
CA SER A 370 -28.82 -24.67 -35.24
C SER A 370 -28.71 -23.79 -33.99
N ARG A 371 -29.80 -23.11 -33.64
CA ARG A 371 -29.89 -22.19 -32.50
C ARG A 371 -29.46 -22.85 -31.17
N GLU A 372 -29.75 -24.14 -31.02
CA GLU A 372 -29.45 -24.95 -29.85
C GLU A 372 -27.93 -25.19 -29.65
N LEU A 373 -27.15 -25.30 -30.74
CA LEU A 373 -25.68 -25.44 -30.67
C LEU A 373 -25.01 -24.13 -30.26
N LYS A 374 -25.54 -22.99 -30.71
CA LYS A 374 -25.06 -21.65 -30.34
C LYS A 374 -25.27 -21.37 -28.86
N GLU A 375 -26.40 -21.79 -28.29
CA GLU A 375 -26.69 -21.65 -26.85
C GLU A 375 -25.80 -22.55 -25.96
N ARG A 376 -25.54 -23.80 -26.36
CA ARG A 376 -24.64 -24.70 -25.60
C ARG A 376 -23.19 -24.22 -25.59
N ALA A 377 -22.72 -23.60 -26.69
CA ALA A 377 -21.37 -23.03 -26.77
C ALA A 377 -21.20 -21.75 -25.93
N SER A 378 -22.25 -20.93 -25.81
CA SER A 378 -22.23 -19.71 -25.00
C SER A 378 -22.18 -19.95 -23.48
N ASN A 379 -22.52 -21.18 -23.03
CA ASN A 379 -22.51 -21.57 -21.62
C ASN A 379 -21.24 -22.32 -21.20
N PHE A 380 -20.26 -22.47 -22.09
CA PHE A 380 -19.01 -23.17 -21.78
C PHE A 380 -18.11 -22.28 -20.90
N ARG A 381 -17.90 -22.67 -19.64
CA ARG A 381 -16.88 -22.05 -18.78
C ARG A 381 -15.56 -22.77 -19.00
N CYS A 382 -14.51 -22.05 -19.37
CA CYS A 382 -13.15 -22.62 -19.38
C CYS A 382 -12.74 -22.88 -17.93
N GLY A 383 -12.41 -24.13 -17.60
CA GLY A 383 -11.70 -24.45 -16.36
C GLY A 383 -10.31 -23.82 -16.35
N SER A 384 -9.78 -23.56 -15.15
CA SER A 384 -8.50 -22.87 -14.92
C SER A 384 -7.37 -23.44 -15.78
N ILE A 385 -6.81 -22.61 -16.66
CA ILE A 385 -5.61 -22.94 -17.43
C ILE A 385 -4.40 -22.50 -16.62
N TYR A 386 -3.64 -23.44 -16.08
CA TYR A 386 -2.31 -23.18 -15.51
C TYR A 386 -1.26 -23.33 -16.63
N PRO A 387 -0.37 -22.36 -16.86
CA PRO A 387 0.80 -22.58 -17.71
C PRO A 387 1.82 -23.49 -16.97
N LYS A 388 2.50 -24.34 -17.75
CA LYS A 388 3.71 -25.06 -17.31
C LYS A 388 4.89 -24.12 -17.22
#